data_AF-A0A7S3BBV3-F1
#
_entry.id   AF-A0A7S3BBV3-F1
#
_cell.length_a   1.000
_cell.length_b   1.000
_cell.length_c   1.000
_cell.angle_alpha   90.00
_cell.angle_beta   90.00
_cell.angle_gamma   90.00
#
_symmetry.space_group_name_H-M   'P 1'
#
loop_
_entity.id
_entity.type
_entity.pdbx_description
1 polymer ?
#
loop_
_entity_poly.entity_id
_entity_poly.type
_entity_poly.pdbx_seq_one_letter_code
_entity_poly.pdbx_strand_id
1 'polypeptide(L)'
;SRPTMVLIFMGLITSAALHHNLGAGRGAEKATGIQRRAVLHGAGAFAAALVAPQASFADNLLDELPPGAITAYNQNWPVIQLAADYFVFELRDQVADPQKWDLVGALMEGKSVGSAQSPSQIERRFILPMRVLALSFPPDAGGEEMQTSLNNFQKAVYRLGKEARSSPGGFETPNPNAALGYWDAARQSLNEFLVAMNTATGINRLVPIPPKGQGYPRSKARYTQLKKDSAICQNRGGEALAGIWGNLMVYGVAGTGVSPCGMSLATYFDGM
;
A
#
# COMPACT_ATOMS: atom_id res chain seq x y z
N SER A 1 -42.53 -22.09 -40.24
CA SER A 1 -42.38 -23.37 -39.53
C SER A 1 -41.22 -23.23 -38.55
N ARG A 2 -41.47 -23.45 -37.25
CA ARG A 2 -40.43 -23.49 -36.21
C ARG A 2 -40.02 -24.96 -36.00
N PRO A 3 -38.74 -25.30 -35.83
CA PRO A 3 -38.36 -26.60 -35.32
C PRO A 3 -38.30 -26.57 -33.79
N THR A 4 -39.06 -27.49 -33.21
CA THR A 4 -39.03 -27.92 -31.81
C THR A 4 -37.88 -28.91 -31.64
N MET A 5 -37.07 -28.79 -30.59
CA MET A 5 -36.15 -29.86 -30.17
C MET A 5 -36.37 -30.15 -28.69
N VAL A 6 -36.38 -31.45 -28.39
CA VAL A 6 -36.92 -32.11 -27.21
C VAL A 6 -35.77 -32.79 -26.44
N LEU A 7 -35.99 -33.06 -25.13
CA LEU A 7 -35.39 -34.14 -24.30
C LEU A 7 -33.98 -33.80 -23.74
N ILE A 8 -33.59 -34.10 -22.48
CA ILE A 8 -33.77 -35.31 -21.64
C ILE A 8 -33.62 -34.97 -20.13
N PHE A 9 -34.40 -35.68 -19.30
CA PHE A 9 -34.34 -35.79 -17.82
C PHE A 9 -33.49 -37.02 -17.41
N MET A 10 -32.68 -36.92 -16.34
CA MET A 10 -32.23 -37.99 -15.41
C MET A 10 -31.01 -37.45 -14.61
N GLY A 11 -30.75 -37.71 -13.34
CA GLY A 11 -31.34 -38.59 -12.32
C GLY A 11 -30.45 -38.52 -11.07
N LEU A 12 -31.06 -38.57 -9.89
CA LEU A 12 -30.46 -38.62 -8.55
C LEU A 12 -29.56 -39.84 -8.34
N ILE A 13 -28.42 -39.69 -7.62
CA ILE A 13 -27.88 -40.75 -6.73
C ILE A 13 -27.30 -40.12 -5.45
N THR A 14 -27.92 -40.49 -4.33
CA THR A 14 -27.44 -40.38 -2.94
C THR A 14 -26.59 -41.60 -2.57
N SER A 15 -25.51 -41.40 -1.81
CA SER A 15 -24.96 -42.43 -0.90
C SER A 15 -24.30 -41.81 0.32
N ALA A 16 -24.71 -42.30 1.48
CA ALA A 16 -24.11 -42.09 2.79
C ALA A 16 -23.28 -43.32 3.16
N ALA A 17 -22.21 -43.14 3.95
CA ALA A 17 -21.75 -44.17 4.90
C ALA A 17 -20.77 -43.57 5.93
N LEU A 18 -21.02 -43.98 7.16
CA LEU A 18 -20.37 -43.71 8.44
C LEU A 18 -19.30 -44.80 8.71
N HIS A 19 -18.25 -44.54 9.51
CA HIS A 19 -17.88 -45.32 10.72
C HIS A 19 -16.50 -44.97 11.34
N HIS A 20 -16.55 -44.80 12.67
CA HIS A 20 -15.57 -44.85 13.78
C HIS A 20 -14.09 -45.27 13.57
N ASN A 21 -13.15 -44.64 14.31
CA ASN A 21 -12.71 -45.14 15.64
C ASN A 21 -11.76 -44.22 16.44
N LEU A 22 -11.70 -44.50 17.75
CA LEU A 22 -11.07 -43.82 18.88
C LEU A 22 -9.54 -43.88 18.94
N GLY A 23 -8.94 -42.94 19.68
CA GLY A 23 -7.56 -43.03 20.17
C GLY A 23 -7.19 -41.91 21.15
N ALA A 24 -7.27 -42.20 22.45
CA ALA A 24 -6.80 -41.33 23.52
C ALA A 24 -5.29 -41.53 23.77
N GLY A 25 -4.56 -40.43 23.99
CA GLY A 25 -3.17 -40.43 24.44
C GLY A 25 -2.81 -39.12 25.13
N ARG A 26 -2.70 -39.16 26.46
CA ARG A 26 -2.15 -38.09 27.30
C ARG A 26 -0.63 -38.05 27.16
N GLY A 27 -0.06 -36.86 27.03
CA GLY A 27 1.36 -36.58 27.23
C GLY A 27 1.55 -35.07 27.28
N ALA A 28 1.92 -34.55 28.44
CA ALA A 28 2.03 -33.14 28.74
C ALA A 28 3.37 -32.56 28.25
N GLU A 29 3.33 -31.41 27.59
CA GLU A 29 4.50 -30.53 27.50
C GLU A 29 4.06 -29.07 27.58
N LYS A 30 4.71 -28.34 28.50
CA LYS A 30 4.45 -26.92 28.80
C LYS A 30 4.98 -26.06 27.66
N ALA A 31 4.11 -25.26 27.05
CA ALA A 31 4.51 -24.06 26.34
C ALA A 31 3.55 -22.93 26.70
N THR A 32 4.10 -21.92 27.36
CA THR A 32 3.48 -20.65 27.73
C THR A 32 3.04 -19.90 26.47
N GLY A 33 1.77 -20.06 26.10
CA GLY A 33 1.13 -19.25 25.07
C GLY A 33 0.83 -17.86 25.60
N ILE A 34 1.52 -16.84 25.08
CA ILE A 34 1.06 -15.46 25.19
C ILE A 34 -0.13 -15.32 24.23
N GLN A 35 -1.33 -15.59 24.76
CA GLN A 35 -2.57 -15.20 24.08
C GLN A 35 -2.74 -13.69 24.21
N ARG A 36 -2.47 -12.93 23.15
CA ARG A 36 -3.02 -11.58 22.97
C ARG A 36 -4.19 -11.65 22.00
N ARG A 37 -5.31 -12.17 22.49
CA ARG A 37 -6.60 -12.09 21.80
C ARG A 37 -7.42 -10.99 22.46
N ALA A 38 -7.38 -9.79 21.91
CA ALA A 38 -8.35 -8.74 22.22
C ALA A 38 -9.27 -8.57 21.00
N VAL A 39 -10.35 -9.36 21.00
CA VAL A 39 -11.52 -9.14 20.16
C VAL A 39 -12.38 -8.10 20.86
N LEU A 40 -12.66 -6.97 20.20
CA LEU A 40 -13.76 -6.08 20.56
C LEU A 40 -14.44 -5.62 19.26
N HIS A 41 -15.48 -6.35 18.88
CA HIS A 41 -16.52 -5.86 18.00
C HIS A 41 -17.45 -4.93 18.79
N GLY A 42 -17.69 -3.75 18.25
CA GLY A 42 -18.70 -2.81 18.75
C GLY A 42 -18.89 -1.69 17.74
N ALA A 43 -19.92 -1.80 16.91
CA ALA A 43 -20.35 -0.77 15.98
C ALA A 43 -20.92 0.44 16.76
N GLY A 44 -20.42 1.63 16.45
CA GLY A 44 -20.95 2.90 16.94
C GLY A 44 -20.17 4.05 16.32
N ALA A 45 -20.87 4.97 15.65
CA ALA A 45 -20.29 6.12 14.98
C ALA A 45 -19.52 7.01 15.97
N PHE A 46 -18.22 7.18 15.73
CA PHE A 46 -17.40 8.20 16.39
C PHE A 46 -16.66 9.00 15.33
N ALA A 47 -17.13 10.24 15.11
CA ALA A 47 -16.30 11.31 14.59
C ALA A 47 -15.30 11.69 15.70
N ALA A 48 -14.19 10.98 15.76
CA ALA A 48 -13.05 11.33 16.60
C ALA A 48 -11.89 11.70 15.68
N ALA A 49 -11.40 12.93 15.83
CA ALA A 49 -10.10 13.31 15.32
C ALA A 49 -9.07 12.34 15.92
N LEU A 50 -8.59 11.40 15.10
CA LEU A 50 -7.52 10.48 15.48
C LEU A 50 -6.21 11.29 15.62
N VAL A 51 -6.03 11.90 16.78
CA VAL A 51 -4.69 11.99 17.37
C VAL A 51 -4.42 10.58 17.90
N ALA A 52 -3.76 9.76 17.08
CA ALA A 52 -3.35 8.44 17.50
C ALA A 52 -2.45 8.59 18.74
N PRO A 53 -2.70 7.85 19.84
CA PRO A 53 -1.72 7.78 20.92
C PRO A 53 -0.43 7.22 20.32
N GLN A 54 0.67 7.96 20.48
CA GLN A 54 1.98 7.41 20.15
C GLN A 54 2.22 6.27 21.12
N ALA A 55 2.08 5.03 20.64
CA ALA A 55 2.50 3.87 21.40
C ALA A 55 3.98 4.08 21.78
N SER A 56 4.28 4.04 23.07
CA SER A 56 5.64 4.03 23.56
C SER A 56 6.26 2.67 23.18
N PHE A 57 6.92 2.63 22.03
CA PHE A 57 7.67 1.46 21.58
C PHE A 57 8.96 1.39 22.38
N ALA A 58 9.00 0.49 23.37
CA ALA A 58 10.16 0.34 24.24
C ALA A 58 11.28 -0.51 23.62
N ASP A 59 10.97 -1.31 22.58
CA ASP A 59 11.92 -2.24 21.96
C ASP A 59 11.95 -2.08 20.43
N ASN A 60 13.16 -2.01 19.86
CA ASN A 60 13.38 -2.10 18.41
C ASN A 60 13.17 -3.56 17.98
N LEU A 61 11.93 -3.90 17.59
CA LEU A 61 11.54 -5.25 17.19
C LEU A 61 12.06 -5.63 15.79
N LEU A 62 12.65 -4.70 15.05
CA LEU A 62 13.18 -4.96 13.70
C LEU A 62 14.19 -6.11 13.71
N ASP A 63 15.06 -6.18 14.72
CA ASP A 63 16.12 -7.19 14.79
C ASP A 63 15.59 -8.59 15.17
N GLU A 64 14.34 -8.68 15.65
CA GLU A 64 13.66 -9.95 15.98
C GLU A 64 12.94 -10.55 14.77
N LEU A 65 12.79 -9.79 13.68
CA LEU A 65 12.12 -10.25 12.47
C LEU A 65 12.99 -11.21 11.65
N PRO A 66 12.39 -12.07 10.81
CA PRO A 66 13.16 -12.91 9.89
C PRO A 66 14.08 -12.07 8.98
N PRO A 67 15.27 -12.56 8.60
CA PRO A 67 16.21 -11.80 7.77
C PRO A 67 15.63 -11.26 6.45
N GLY A 68 14.68 -12.01 5.86
CA GLY A 68 13.94 -11.56 4.67
C GLY A 68 13.08 -10.33 4.93
N ALA A 69 12.39 -10.27 6.08
CA ALA A 69 11.58 -9.13 6.50
C ALA A 69 12.44 -7.89 6.75
N ILE A 70 13.58 -8.05 7.41
CA ILE A 70 14.54 -6.95 7.68
C ILE A 70 15.06 -6.38 6.35
N THR A 71 15.45 -7.25 5.42
CA THR A 71 15.94 -6.85 4.10
C THR A 71 14.85 -6.13 3.32
N ALA A 72 13.64 -6.69 3.28
CA ALA A 72 12.50 -6.09 2.60
C ALA A 72 12.12 -4.73 3.20
N TYR A 73 12.11 -4.62 4.53
CA TYR A 73 11.86 -3.38 5.26
C TYR A 73 12.86 -2.30 4.84
N ASN A 74 14.17 -2.57 4.98
CA ASN A 74 15.23 -1.61 4.66
C ASN A 74 15.21 -1.14 3.21
N GLN A 75 14.82 -2.01 2.29
CA GLN A 75 14.72 -1.67 0.86
C GLN A 75 13.45 -0.87 0.52
N ASN A 76 12.32 -1.15 1.18
CA ASN A 76 11.01 -0.65 0.72
C ASN A 76 10.40 0.45 1.60
N TRP A 77 10.81 0.62 2.87
CA TRP A 77 10.28 1.70 3.71
C TRP A 77 10.48 3.09 3.09
N PRO A 78 11.61 3.44 2.43
CA PRO A 78 11.78 4.76 1.83
C PRO A 78 10.81 4.97 0.65
N VAL A 79 10.58 3.89 -0.12
CA VAL A 79 9.67 3.90 -1.27
C VAL A 79 8.25 4.22 -0.80
N ILE A 80 7.81 3.52 0.24
CA ILE A 80 6.46 3.68 0.81
C ILE A 80 6.27 5.07 1.39
N GLN A 81 7.26 5.60 2.12
CA GLN A 81 7.16 6.94 2.67
C GLN A 81 7.11 8.01 1.57
N LEU A 82 7.90 7.87 0.49
CA LEU A 82 7.82 8.75 -0.68
C LEU A 82 6.47 8.64 -1.40
N ALA A 83 5.88 7.45 -1.43
CA ALA A 83 4.56 7.24 -1.99
C ALA A 83 3.49 7.96 -1.14
N ALA A 84 3.59 7.90 0.18
CA ALA A 84 2.74 8.69 1.09
C ALA A 84 2.92 10.21 0.86
N ASP A 85 4.15 10.68 0.67
CA ASP A 85 4.44 12.09 0.36
C ASP A 85 3.79 12.54 -0.95
N TYR A 86 3.88 11.71 -2.01
CA TYR A 86 3.17 11.94 -3.27
C TYR A 86 1.65 12.04 -3.07
N PHE A 87 1.11 11.15 -2.23
CA PHE A 87 -0.33 11.08 -1.94
C PHE A 87 -0.87 12.40 -1.37
N VAL A 88 -0.06 13.08 -0.54
CA VAL A 88 -0.38 14.38 0.07
C VAL A 88 -0.07 15.55 -0.84
N PHE A 89 1.14 15.61 -1.39
CA PHE A 89 1.66 16.80 -2.05
C PHE A 89 1.21 16.98 -3.49
N GLU A 90 0.80 15.89 -4.15
CA GLU A 90 0.41 15.92 -5.57
C GLU A 90 -0.98 15.31 -5.79
N LEU A 91 -1.18 14.05 -5.38
CA LEU A 91 -2.39 13.33 -5.75
C LEU A 91 -3.65 14.01 -5.22
N ARG A 92 -3.62 14.52 -3.99
CA ARG A 92 -4.77 15.23 -3.42
C ARG A 92 -5.18 16.43 -4.27
N ASP A 93 -4.22 17.24 -4.69
CA ASP A 93 -4.45 18.45 -5.49
C ASP A 93 -4.94 18.07 -6.90
N GLN A 94 -4.50 16.94 -7.45
CA GLN A 94 -4.98 16.40 -8.73
C GLN A 94 -6.41 15.85 -8.62
N VAL A 95 -6.76 15.19 -7.52
CA VAL A 95 -8.12 14.65 -7.29
C VAL A 95 -9.13 15.77 -7.05
N ALA A 96 -8.72 16.84 -6.35
CA ALA A 96 -9.58 17.99 -6.08
C ALA A 96 -9.92 18.81 -7.34
N ASP A 97 -9.13 18.68 -8.42
CA ASP A 97 -9.26 19.45 -9.65
C ASP A 97 -9.66 18.55 -10.83
N PRO A 98 -10.93 18.59 -11.29
CA PRO A 98 -11.41 17.81 -12.43
C PRO A 98 -10.58 17.99 -13.71
N GLN A 99 -9.95 19.15 -13.90
CA GLN A 99 -9.11 19.40 -15.08
C GLN A 99 -7.82 18.56 -15.08
N LYS A 100 -7.48 17.93 -13.96
CA LYS A 100 -6.31 17.08 -13.77
C LYS A 100 -6.66 15.60 -13.67
N TRP A 101 -7.92 15.22 -13.89
CA TRP A 101 -8.35 13.82 -13.72
C TRP A 101 -7.74 12.87 -14.75
N ASP A 102 -7.33 13.36 -15.91
CA ASP A 102 -6.50 12.59 -16.86
C ASP A 102 -5.20 12.12 -16.20
N LEU A 103 -4.58 12.96 -15.37
CA LEU A 103 -3.36 12.59 -14.63
C LEU A 103 -3.67 11.52 -13.59
N VAL A 104 -4.83 11.59 -12.92
CA VAL A 104 -5.27 10.59 -11.93
C VAL A 104 -5.58 9.25 -12.62
N GLY A 105 -6.25 9.28 -13.77
CA GLY A 105 -6.53 8.10 -14.60
C GLY A 105 -5.25 7.43 -15.09
N ALA A 106 -4.28 8.22 -15.56
CA ALA A 106 -2.98 7.75 -16.04
C ALA A 106 -2.15 7.04 -14.97
N LEU A 107 -2.40 7.29 -13.67
CA LEU A 107 -1.72 6.56 -12.59
C LEU A 107 -2.07 5.07 -12.58
N MET A 108 -3.27 4.74 -13.04
CA MET A 108 -3.79 3.38 -13.10
C MET A 108 -3.51 2.70 -14.44
N GLU A 109 -2.91 3.41 -15.41
CA GLU A 109 -2.60 2.86 -16.72
C GLU A 109 -1.25 2.17 -16.70
N GLY A 110 -1.23 0.91 -17.14
CA GLY A 110 0.01 0.25 -17.53
C GLY A 110 0.45 0.75 -18.91
N LYS A 111 1.75 0.96 -19.09
CA LYS A 111 2.30 1.23 -20.42
C LYS A 111 2.67 -0.10 -21.08
N SER A 112 2.18 -0.38 -22.28
CA SER A 112 2.76 -1.45 -23.10
C SER A 112 3.82 -0.84 -24.02
N VAL A 113 5.01 -1.43 -24.03
CA VAL A 113 6.05 -1.11 -25.02
C VAL A 113 6.41 -2.42 -25.70
N GLY A 114 5.89 -2.64 -26.91
CA GLY A 114 5.99 -3.94 -27.59
C GLY A 114 5.23 -5.05 -26.85
N SER A 115 5.85 -6.22 -26.69
CA SER A 115 5.28 -7.37 -25.96
C SER A 115 5.42 -7.27 -24.43
N ALA A 116 6.13 -6.26 -23.91
CA ALA A 116 6.34 -6.08 -22.49
C ALA A 116 5.31 -5.11 -21.90
N GLN A 117 4.48 -5.60 -20.99
CA GLN A 117 3.54 -4.77 -20.22
C GLN A 117 4.25 -4.23 -18.97
N SER A 118 4.44 -2.91 -18.91
CA SER A 118 4.95 -2.26 -17.72
C SER A 118 3.83 -2.05 -16.70
N PRO A 119 4.05 -2.35 -15.41
CA PRO A 119 3.06 -2.12 -14.36
C PRO A 119 2.68 -0.64 -14.27
N SER A 120 1.45 -0.35 -13.82
CA SER A 120 0.96 1.03 -13.66
C SER A 120 1.78 1.81 -12.64
N GLN A 121 1.65 3.15 -12.63
CA GLN A 121 2.37 3.95 -11.63
C GLN A 121 1.94 3.59 -10.20
N ILE A 122 0.67 3.28 -10.00
CA ILE A 122 0.13 2.89 -8.70
C ILE A 122 0.67 1.53 -8.28
N GLU A 123 0.74 0.58 -9.22
CA GLU A 123 1.33 -0.72 -8.95
C GLU A 123 2.79 -0.58 -8.53
N ARG A 124 3.57 0.24 -9.26
CA ARG A 124 5.00 0.46 -8.96
C ARG A 124 5.27 1.25 -7.68
N ARG A 125 4.51 2.31 -7.42
CA ARG A 125 4.79 3.24 -6.30
C ARG A 125 4.23 2.75 -4.97
N PHE A 126 3.07 2.08 -5.01
CA PHE A 126 2.34 1.69 -3.80
C PHE A 126 2.25 0.18 -3.69
N ILE A 127 1.59 -0.47 -4.65
CA ILE A 127 1.14 -1.85 -4.46
C ILE A 127 2.29 -2.83 -4.37
N LEU A 128 3.29 -2.75 -5.25
CA LEU A 128 4.41 -3.68 -5.26
C LEU A 128 5.24 -3.57 -3.97
N PRO A 129 5.70 -2.38 -3.54
CA PRO A 129 6.40 -2.27 -2.27
C PRO A 129 5.55 -2.71 -1.07
N MET A 130 4.25 -2.36 -1.04
CA MET A 130 3.35 -2.81 0.03
C MET A 130 3.20 -4.33 0.04
N ARG A 131 3.08 -4.96 -1.14
CA ARG A 131 2.96 -6.41 -1.29
C ARG A 131 4.23 -7.13 -0.84
N VAL A 132 5.40 -6.64 -1.27
CA VAL A 132 6.70 -7.20 -0.86
C VAL A 132 6.81 -7.16 0.67
N LEU A 133 6.50 -6.04 1.30
CA LEU A 133 6.52 -5.89 2.75
C LEU A 133 5.51 -6.82 3.44
N ALA A 134 4.24 -6.79 3.01
CA ALA A 134 3.17 -7.58 3.61
C ALA A 134 3.39 -9.10 3.53
N LEU A 135 4.09 -9.57 2.49
CA LEU A 135 4.45 -10.98 2.33
C LEU A 135 5.75 -11.36 3.04
N SER A 136 6.61 -10.40 3.35
CA SER A 136 7.89 -10.67 4.01
C SER A 136 7.75 -10.75 5.53
N PHE A 137 6.75 -10.06 6.10
CA PHE A 137 6.48 -10.08 7.54
C PHE A 137 5.65 -11.31 7.93
N PRO A 138 5.99 -12.00 9.03
CA PRO A 138 5.14 -13.04 9.60
C PRO A 138 3.71 -12.54 9.88
N PRO A 139 2.67 -13.38 9.71
CA PRO A 139 1.28 -12.96 9.94
C PRO A 139 1.04 -12.41 11.36
N ASP A 140 1.65 -13.03 12.37
CA ASP A 140 1.58 -12.65 13.78
C ASP A 140 2.42 -11.42 14.16
N ALA A 141 3.34 -11.02 13.27
CA ALA A 141 4.18 -9.84 13.42
C ALA A 141 3.68 -8.66 12.55
N GLY A 142 2.37 -8.56 12.30
CA GLY A 142 1.78 -7.46 11.54
C GLY A 142 1.57 -7.73 10.05
N GLY A 143 1.97 -8.90 9.55
CA GLY A 143 1.81 -9.28 8.14
C GLY A 143 0.34 -9.38 7.71
N GLU A 144 -0.55 -9.85 8.59
CA GLU A 144 -1.98 -9.97 8.30
C GLU A 144 -2.66 -8.60 8.19
N GLU A 145 -2.34 -7.68 9.09
CA GLU A 145 -2.81 -6.29 9.07
C GLU A 145 -2.32 -5.57 7.81
N MET A 146 -1.03 -5.73 7.47
CA MET A 146 -0.47 -5.15 6.24
C MET A 146 -1.17 -5.67 4.99
N GLN A 147 -1.47 -6.97 4.89
CA GLN A 147 -2.21 -7.54 3.76
C GLN A 147 -3.65 -7.00 3.69
N THR A 148 -4.32 -6.88 4.83
CA THR A 148 -5.68 -6.33 4.91
C THR A 148 -5.73 -4.89 4.43
N SER A 149 -4.82 -4.05 4.94
CA SER A 149 -4.71 -2.64 4.56
C SER A 149 -4.31 -2.47 3.09
N LEU A 150 -3.42 -3.32 2.56
CA LEU A 150 -3.11 -3.36 1.13
C LEU A 150 -4.34 -3.63 0.26
N ASN A 151 -5.14 -4.64 0.61
CA ASN A 151 -6.35 -4.99 -0.13
C ASN A 151 -7.38 -3.84 -0.10
N ASN A 152 -7.52 -3.18 1.04
CA ASN A 152 -8.41 -2.02 1.19
C ASN A 152 -7.91 -0.81 0.39
N PHE A 153 -6.60 -0.54 0.43
CA PHE A 153 -5.96 0.50 -0.36
C PHE A 153 -6.18 0.29 -1.86
N GLN A 154 -5.93 -0.93 -2.35
CA GLN A 154 -6.17 -1.30 -3.75
C GLN A 154 -7.61 -1.00 -4.16
N LYS A 155 -8.60 -1.49 -3.40
CA LYS A 155 -10.03 -1.25 -3.70
C LYS A 155 -10.35 0.24 -3.77
N ALA A 156 -9.89 1.02 -2.80
CA ALA A 156 -10.15 2.46 -2.75
C ALA A 156 -9.50 3.21 -3.92
N VAL A 157 -8.24 2.89 -4.23
CA VAL A 157 -7.51 3.58 -5.30
C VAL A 157 -8.01 3.19 -6.70
N TYR A 158 -8.46 1.95 -6.91
CA TYR A 158 -9.13 1.56 -8.16
C TYR A 158 -10.48 2.27 -8.34
N ARG A 159 -11.25 2.46 -7.27
CA ARG A 159 -12.49 3.26 -7.32
C ARG A 159 -12.21 4.72 -7.65
N LEU A 160 -11.15 5.29 -7.05
CA LEU A 160 -10.67 6.63 -7.40
C LEU A 160 -10.32 6.73 -8.90
N GLY A 161 -9.55 5.77 -9.41
CA GLY A 161 -9.16 5.74 -10.82
C GLY A 161 -10.33 5.51 -11.78
N LYS A 162 -11.38 4.80 -11.35
CA LYS A 162 -12.62 4.66 -12.11
C LYS A 162 -13.36 5.99 -12.17
N GLU A 163 -13.56 6.63 -11.02
CA GLU A 163 -14.22 7.94 -10.90
C GLU A 163 -13.52 9.00 -11.78
N ALA A 164 -12.18 9.04 -11.72
CA ALA A 164 -11.39 9.96 -12.53
C ALA A 164 -11.54 9.74 -14.04
N ARG A 165 -11.71 8.49 -14.49
CA ARG A 165 -11.86 8.13 -15.91
C ARG A 165 -13.28 8.20 -16.44
N SER A 166 -14.29 8.28 -15.57
CA SER A 166 -15.68 8.48 -16.00
C SER A 166 -15.90 9.79 -16.78
N SER A 167 -14.89 10.67 -16.81
CA SER A 167 -14.71 11.74 -17.81
C SER A 167 -13.43 11.45 -18.60
N PRO A 168 -13.45 11.25 -19.94
CA PRO A 168 -14.23 11.99 -20.95
C PRO A 168 -14.99 11.09 -21.96
N GLY A 169 -16.29 11.35 -22.18
CA GLY A 169 -17.11 10.73 -23.23
C GLY A 169 -18.36 9.96 -22.73
N GLY A 170 -18.49 9.76 -21.42
CA GLY A 170 -19.72 9.25 -20.78
C GLY A 170 -20.67 10.38 -20.37
N PHE A 171 -21.96 10.09 -20.32
CA PHE A 171 -23.01 11.01 -19.84
C PHE A 171 -22.94 11.30 -18.32
N GLU A 172 -22.00 10.69 -17.59
CA GLU A 172 -21.81 10.92 -16.15
C GLU A 172 -20.89 12.12 -15.91
N THR A 173 -21.43 13.12 -15.22
CA THR A 173 -20.68 14.30 -14.80
C THR A 173 -19.66 13.90 -13.72
N PRO A 174 -18.39 14.36 -13.81
CA PRO A 174 -17.40 14.22 -12.74
C PRO A 174 -17.98 14.55 -11.36
N ASN A 175 -17.74 13.70 -10.35
CA ASN A 175 -18.10 14.00 -8.97
C ASN A 175 -16.84 14.18 -8.09
N PRO A 176 -16.36 15.44 -7.92
CA PRO A 176 -15.20 15.75 -7.09
C PRO A 176 -15.31 15.26 -5.65
N ASN A 177 -16.51 15.27 -5.08
CA ASN A 177 -16.74 14.83 -3.71
C ASN A 177 -16.61 13.30 -3.59
N ALA A 178 -17.07 12.55 -4.58
CA ALA A 178 -16.88 11.10 -4.64
C ALA A 178 -15.39 10.74 -4.78
N ALA A 179 -14.67 11.43 -5.69
CA ALA A 179 -13.24 11.23 -5.89
C ALA A 179 -12.44 11.54 -4.62
N LEU A 180 -12.73 12.65 -3.94
CA LEU A 180 -12.11 12.99 -2.65
C LEU A 180 -12.46 11.98 -1.55
N GLY A 181 -13.67 11.40 -1.57
CA GLY A 181 -14.06 10.30 -0.69
C GLY A 181 -13.22 9.05 -0.91
N TYR A 182 -12.98 8.65 -2.16
CA TYR A 182 -12.10 7.52 -2.46
C TYR A 182 -10.63 7.80 -2.16
N TRP A 183 -10.17 9.04 -2.35
CA TRP A 183 -8.84 9.46 -1.90
C TRP A 183 -8.69 9.34 -0.39
N ASP A 184 -9.68 9.77 0.40
CA ASP A 184 -9.62 9.67 1.86
C ASP A 184 -9.69 8.21 2.34
N ALA A 185 -10.50 7.37 1.70
CA ALA A 185 -10.52 5.93 1.98
C ALA A 185 -9.15 5.28 1.70
N ALA A 186 -8.52 5.60 0.57
CA ALA A 186 -7.18 5.12 0.26
C ALA A 186 -6.14 5.68 1.24
N ARG A 187 -6.25 6.94 1.67
CA ARG A 187 -5.40 7.51 2.73
C ARG A 187 -5.51 6.73 4.03
N GLN A 188 -6.72 6.40 4.46
CA GLN A 188 -6.95 5.65 5.70
C GLN A 188 -6.29 4.26 5.63
N SER A 189 -6.50 3.52 4.54
CA SER A 189 -5.87 2.20 4.36
C SER A 189 -4.34 2.29 4.24
N LEU A 190 -3.81 3.34 3.61
CA LEU A 190 -2.36 3.57 3.60
C LEU A 190 -1.85 3.84 5.02
N ASN A 191 -2.52 4.67 5.80
CA ASN A 191 -2.13 4.93 7.19
C ASN A 191 -2.17 3.67 8.05
N GLU A 192 -3.19 2.82 7.93
CA GLU A 192 -3.25 1.54 8.63
C GLU A 192 -2.02 0.68 8.29
N PHE A 193 -1.61 0.65 7.02
CA PHE A 193 -0.41 -0.05 6.58
C PHE A 193 0.87 0.54 7.22
N LEU A 194 1.03 1.87 7.23
CA LEU A 194 2.18 2.55 7.83
C LEU A 194 2.25 2.29 9.35
N VAL A 195 1.10 2.32 10.02
CA VAL A 195 1.00 2.05 11.46
C VAL A 195 1.31 0.59 11.77
N ALA A 196 0.80 -0.35 10.97
CA ALA A 196 1.12 -1.77 11.11
C ALA A 196 2.63 -2.01 10.98
N MET A 197 3.29 -1.38 10.01
CA MET A 197 4.76 -1.45 9.87
C MET A 197 5.53 -0.85 11.04
N ASN A 198 5.17 0.35 11.49
CA ASN A 198 5.82 0.97 12.66
C ASN A 198 5.65 0.10 13.91
N THR A 199 4.47 -0.50 14.06
CA THR A 199 4.16 -1.40 15.18
C THR A 199 4.97 -2.69 15.11
N ALA A 200 5.01 -3.32 13.93
CA ALA A 200 5.74 -4.56 13.68
C ALA A 200 7.25 -4.43 13.88
N THR A 201 7.80 -3.25 13.59
CA THR A 201 9.24 -2.98 13.74
C THR A 201 9.61 -2.35 15.08
N GLY A 202 8.64 -1.83 15.84
CA GLY A 202 8.90 -0.97 16.99
C GLY A 202 9.55 0.36 16.64
N ILE A 203 9.63 0.73 15.36
CA ILE A 203 10.28 1.96 14.88
C ILE A 203 9.22 2.91 14.34
N ASN A 204 9.06 4.08 14.96
CA ASN A 204 8.15 5.13 14.48
C ASN A 204 8.76 5.98 13.35
N ARG A 205 9.18 5.33 12.25
CA ARG A 205 9.86 6.00 11.12
C ARG A 205 8.87 6.47 10.04
N LEU A 206 7.82 5.70 9.80
CA LEU A 206 6.83 6.04 8.78
C LEU A 206 5.82 7.05 9.35
N VAL A 207 5.48 8.05 8.55
CA VAL A 207 4.63 9.16 8.96
C VAL A 207 3.25 9.01 8.34
N PRO A 208 2.19 8.77 9.15
CA PRO A 208 0.82 8.74 8.66
C PRO A 208 0.37 10.09 8.09
N ILE A 209 -0.52 10.03 7.12
CA ILE A 209 -1.09 11.21 6.47
C ILE A 209 -2.28 11.73 7.28
N PRO A 210 -2.27 13.00 7.73
CA PRO A 210 -3.40 13.57 8.47
C PRO A 210 -4.65 13.72 7.58
N PRO A 211 -5.85 13.84 8.17
CA PRO A 211 -7.07 14.13 7.43
C PRO A 211 -6.89 15.32 6.49
N LYS A 212 -7.36 15.19 5.25
CA LYS A 212 -7.19 16.21 4.19
C LYS A 212 -5.73 16.61 3.92
N GLY A 213 -4.73 15.88 4.40
CA GLY A 213 -3.31 16.21 4.25
C GLY A 213 -2.85 17.46 5.02
N GLN A 214 -3.70 18.05 5.88
CA GLN A 214 -3.39 19.28 6.60
C GLN A 214 -2.46 19.01 7.80
N GLY A 215 -1.41 19.82 7.95
CA GLY A 215 -0.45 19.65 9.05
C GLY A 215 0.49 18.46 8.85
N TYR A 216 0.66 17.97 7.62
CA TYR A 216 1.63 16.92 7.32
C TYR A 216 3.05 17.43 7.64
N PRO A 217 3.83 16.74 8.49
CA PRO A 217 5.06 17.29 9.06
C PRO A 217 6.21 17.36 8.05
N ARG A 218 6.11 16.65 6.92
CA ARG A 218 7.15 16.61 5.89
C ARG A 218 7.07 17.80 4.96
N SER A 219 8.22 18.21 4.40
CA SER A 219 8.32 19.43 3.57
C SER A 219 8.02 19.17 2.09
N LYS A 220 6.94 19.80 1.56
CA LYS A 220 6.63 19.84 0.11
C LYS A 220 7.77 20.44 -0.71
N ALA A 221 8.50 21.42 -0.17
CA ALA A 221 9.62 22.07 -0.85
C ALA A 221 10.78 21.10 -1.06
N ARG A 222 11.17 20.34 -0.02
CA ARG A 222 12.22 19.32 -0.15
C ARG A 222 11.79 18.16 -1.03
N TYR A 223 10.53 17.74 -0.94
CA TYR A 223 9.97 16.74 -1.85
C TYR A 223 10.09 17.17 -3.32
N THR A 224 9.75 18.42 -3.59
CA THR A 224 9.87 19.01 -4.94
C THR A 224 11.32 19.08 -5.40
N GLN A 225 12.25 19.43 -4.50
CA GLN A 225 13.69 19.45 -4.81
C GLN A 225 14.20 18.04 -5.14
N LEU A 226 13.85 17.06 -4.31
CA LEU A 226 14.22 15.65 -4.51
C LEU A 226 13.75 15.15 -5.89
N LYS A 227 12.52 15.49 -6.30
CA LYS A 227 12.01 15.16 -7.64
C LYS A 227 12.77 15.83 -8.77
N LYS A 228 13.16 17.09 -8.59
CA LYS A 228 13.94 17.83 -9.61
C LYS A 228 15.33 17.22 -9.76
N ASP A 229 15.98 16.97 -8.64
CA ASP A 229 17.32 16.36 -8.58
C ASP A 229 17.30 14.96 -9.19
N SER A 230 16.27 14.16 -8.88
CA SER A 230 16.12 12.82 -9.46
C SER A 230 15.87 12.85 -10.97
N ALA A 231 15.05 13.78 -11.46
CA ALA A 231 14.84 13.95 -12.90
C ALA A 231 16.12 14.34 -13.65
N ILE A 232 16.93 15.24 -13.08
CA ILE A 232 18.25 15.59 -13.62
C ILE A 232 19.14 14.35 -13.71
N CYS A 233 19.08 13.50 -12.69
CA CYS A 233 19.85 12.27 -12.57
C CYS A 233 19.46 11.24 -13.64
N GLN A 234 18.15 11.04 -13.87
CA GLN A 234 17.65 10.18 -14.94
C GLN A 234 18.11 10.65 -16.32
N ASN A 235 18.09 11.97 -16.55
CA ASN A 235 18.51 12.56 -17.80
C ASN A 235 20.03 12.49 -18.03
N ARG A 236 20.84 12.34 -16.97
CA ARG A 236 22.31 12.23 -17.03
C ARG A 236 22.83 10.79 -17.04
N GLY A 237 22.07 9.81 -16.56
CA GLY A 237 22.48 8.40 -16.43
C GLY A 237 21.74 7.38 -17.30
N GLY A 238 20.71 7.81 -18.06
CA GLY A 238 19.95 6.96 -18.98
C GLY A 238 18.91 6.06 -18.30
N GLU A 239 17.83 5.73 -19.04
CA GLU A 239 16.68 4.90 -18.61
C GLU A 239 17.07 3.55 -17.95
N ALA A 240 18.26 3.03 -18.24
CA ALA A 240 18.74 1.73 -17.75
C ALA A 240 18.82 1.63 -16.21
N LEU A 241 19.12 2.73 -15.50
CA LEU A 241 19.18 2.72 -14.04
C LEU A 241 17.83 2.96 -13.37
N ALA A 242 16.90 3.65 -14.04
CA ALA A 242 15.58 3.97 -13.51
C ALA A 242 14.57 2.81 -13.69
N GLY A 243 14.70 2.05 -14.79
CA GLY A 243 13.80 0.95 -15.15
C GLY A 243 13.97 -0.32 -14.31
N ILE A 244 15.20 -0.64 -13.87
CA ILE A 244 15.51 -1.90 -13.19
C ILE A 244 15.22 -1.83 -11.67
N TRP A 245 15.29 -0.64 -11.07
CA TRP A 245 15.18 -0.45 -9.60
C TRP A 245 14.08 0.54 -9.18
N GLY A 246 13.13 0.83 -10.05
CA GLY A 246 11.90 1.56 -9.71
C GLY A 246 12.15 2.97 -9.17
N ASN A 247 12.97 3.78 -9.85
CA ASN A 247 13.39 5.12 -9.42
C ASN A 247 14.17 5.19 -8.09
N LEU A 248 14.32 4.11 -7.31
CA LEU A 248 14.91 4.18 -5.97
C LEU A 248 16.41 4.46 -5.98
N MET A 249 17.14 3.90 -6.96
CA MET A 249 18.57 4.18 -7.18
C MET A 249 18.84 5.61 -7.65
N VAL A 250 17.82 6.28 -8.21
CA VAL A 250 17.93 7.69 -8.64
C VAL A 250 17.95 8.63 -7.44
N TYR A 251 17.37 8.21 -6.31
CA TYR A 251 17.35 9.01 -5.09
C TYR A 251 18.53 8.71 -4.14
N GLY A 252 19.37 7.72 -4.44
CA GLY A 252 20.52 7.31 -3.63
C GLY A 252 20.11 6.55 -2.37
N VAL A 253 20.51 5.29 -2.25
CA VAL A 253 20.19 4.45 -1.07
C VAL A 253 20.84 5.04 0.18
N ALA A 254 20.08 5.07 1.27
CA ALA A 254 20.54 5.46 2.61
C ALA A 254 21.71 4.55 3.04
N GLY A 255 22.94 5.02 2.85
CA GLY A 255 24.15 4.27 3.22
C GLY A 255 25.43 4.85 2.67
N THR A 256 25.40 5.54 1.52
CA THR A 256 26.62 6.10 0.90
C THR A 256 26.74 7.62 0.97
N GLY A 257 25.72 8.35 1.44
CA GLY A 257 25.79 9.80 1.71
C GLY A 257 26.03 10.71 0.50
N VAL A 258 26.26 10.15 -0.70
CA VAL A 258 26.56 10.91 -1.91
C VAL A 258 25.54 10.53 -2.99
N SER A 259 24.54 11.38 -3.18
CA SER A 259 23.77 11.38 -4.44
C SER A 259 24.59 12.16 -5.46
N PRO A 260 24.96 11.59 -6.62
CA PRO A 260 25.67 12.31 -7.68
C PRO A 260 24.84 13.44 -8.31
N CYS A 261 23.62 13.67 -7.82
CA CYS A 261 22.59 14.47 -8.47
C CYS A 261 21.91 15.52 -7.58
N GLY A 262 22.40 15.75 -6.35
CA GLY A 262 21.85 16.75 -5.43
C GLY A 262 21.35 16.13 -4.12
N MET A 263 20.12 16.43 -3.70
CA MET A 263 19.53 15.90 -2.46
C MET A 263 19.44 14.37 -2.51
N SER A 264 20.03 13.68 -1.53
CA SER A 264 19.90 12.23 -1.37
C SER A 264 18.62 11.85 -0.59
N LEU A 265 18.17 10.58 -0.65
CA LEU A 265 17.10 10.09 0.23
C LEU A 265 17.45 10.33 1.70
N ALA A 266 18.69 10.08 2.10
CA ALA A 266 19.13 10.31 3.48
C ALA A 266 18.88 11.77 3.87
N THR A 267 19.39 12.73 3.09
CA THR A 267 19.17 14.17 3.33
C THR A 267 17.68 14.55 3.33
N TYR A 268 16.86 13.89 2.50
CA TYR A 268 15.43 14.11 2.47
C TYR A 268 14.73 13.62 3.74
N PHE A 269 15.17 12.48 4.30
CA PHE A 269 14.60 11.89 5.52
C PHE A 269 15.19 12.47 6.81
N ASP A 270 16.42 12.98 6.81
CA ASP A 270 17.15 13.43 8.01
C ASP A 270 16.64 14.76 8.58
N GLY A 271 16.01 15.60 7.78
CA GLY A 271 15.56 16.91 8.25
C GLY A 271 14.07 16.98 8.60
N MET A 272 13.49 15.87 9.07
CA MET A 272 12.19 15.87 9.73
C MET A 272 12.24 16.56 11.10
#